data_AF-A0A6P2FYI7-F1
#
_entry.id   AF-A0A6P2FYI7-F1
#
_cell.length_a   1.000
_cell.length_b   1.000
_cell.length_c   1.000
_cell.angle_alpha   90.00
_cell.angle_beta   90.00
_cell.angle_gamma   90.00
#
_symmetry.space_group_name_H-M   'P 1'
#
loop_
_entity.id
_entity.type
_entity.pdbx_description
1 polymer ?
#
loop_
_entity_poly.entity_id
_entity_poly.type
_entity_poly.pdbx_seq_one_letter_code
_entity_poly.pdbx_strand_id
1 'polypeptide(L)'
;MKARCALAGVGDDFSAHSLRSGFVTEAGRQNMPLQETMAMTGHRSMDVVTGYFRAGAAQVSAVARMMDSGTPRSDVDEGHP
;
A
#
# COMPACT_ATOMS: atom_id res chain seq x y z
N MET A 1 0.35 -13.02 12.20
CA MET A 1 0.19 -11.55 12.33
C MET A 1 -0.12 -11.10 13.75
N LYS A 2 -1.28 -11.45 14.36
CA LYS A 2 -1.66 -10.96 15.70
C LYS A 2 -0.57 -11.17 16.78
N ALA A 3 0.05 -12.34 16.83
CA ALA A 3 1.18 -12.59 17.72
C ALA A 3 2.40 -11.67 17.46
N ARG A 4 2.69 -11.34 16.19
CA ARG A 4 3.76 -10.40 15.81
C ARG A 4 3.41 -8.96 16.21
N CYS A 5 2.14 -8.57 16.10
CA CYS A 5 1.64 -7.27 16.55
C CYS A 5 1.71 -7.12 18.07
N ALA A 6 1.33 -8.17 18.81
CA ALA A 6 1.44 -8.20 20.26
C ALA A 6 2.90 -8.05 20.72
N LEU A 7 3.84 -8.72 20.05
CA LEU A 7 5.29 -8.54 20.28
C LEU A 7 5.80 -7.14 19.93
N ALA A 8 5.14 -6.45 18.99
CA ALA A 8 5.47 -5.09 18.59
C ALA A 8 4.76 -4.01 19.45
N GLY A 9 4.04 -4.39 20.51
CA GLY A 9 3.32 -3.46 21.38
C GLY A 9 2.12 -2.77 20.72
N VAL A 10 1.59 -3.34 19.62
CA VAL A 10 0.37 -2.83 18.99
C VAL A 10 -0.81 -3.21 19.89
N GLY A 11 -1.56 -2.20 20.35
CA GLY A 11 -2.68 -2.38 21.28
C GLY A 11 -3.76 -3.34 20.78
N ASP A 12 -4.52 -3.92 21.72
CA ASP A 12 -5.61 -4.86 21.45
C ASP A 12 -6.82 -4.22 20.73
N ASP A 13 -6.77 -2.92 20.47
CA ASP A 13 -7.79 -2.16 19.74
C ASP A 13 -7.97 -2.63 18.29
N PHE A 14 -7.03 -3.42 17.75
CA PHE A 14 -7.09 -3.93 16.39
C PHE A 14 -7.53 -5.40 16.33
N SER A 15 -8.62 -5.65 15.61
CA SER A 15 -9.05 -7.01 15.27
C SER A 15 -8.00 -7.76 14.43
N ALA A 16 -8.01 -9.10 14.50
CA ALA A 16 -7.14 -9.91 13.66
C ALA A 16 -7.39 -9.70 12.15
N HIS A 17 -8.60 -9.30 11.77
CA HIS A 17 -8.98 -9.04 10.39
C HIS A 17 -8.41 -7.71 9.89
N SER A 18 -8.55 -6.63 10.67
CA SER A 18 -8.01 -5.30 10.33
C SER A 18 -6.48 -5.26 10.28
N LEU A 19 -5.80 -5.98 11.18
CA LEU A 19 -4.34 -6.12 11.11
C LEU A 19 -3.88 -6.83 9.84
N ARG A 20 -4.65 -7.81 9.37
CA ARG A 20 -4.29 -8.58 8.19
C ARG A 20 -4.52 -7.78 6.92
N SER A 21 -5.66 -7.09 6.80
CA SER A 21 -5.95 -6.23 5.65
C SER A 21 -4.97 -5.06 5.57
N GLY A 22 -4.69 -4.39 6.69
CA GLY A 22 -3.70 -3.31 6.74
C GLY A 22 -2.30 -3.77 6.33
N PHE A 23 -1.88 -4.96 6.78
CA PHE A 23 -0.59 -5.53 6.36
C PHE A 23 -0.54 -5.82 4.86
N VAL A 24 -1.58 -6.40 4.27
CA VAL A 24 -1.61 -6.70 2.82
C VAL A 24 -1.56 -5.41 2.00
N THR A 25 -2.27 -4.37 2.42
CA THR A 25 -2.23 -3.05 1.78
C THR A 25 -0.83 -2.46 1.83
N GLU A 26 -0.16 -2.47 2.99
CA GLU A 26 1.20 -1.95 3.13
C GLU A 26 2.22 -2.78 2.35
N ALA A 27 2.09 -4.11 2.31
CA ALA A 27 2.95 -4.96 1.49
C ALA A 27 2.83 -4.64 0.00
N GLY A 28 1.61 -4.35 -0.48
CA GLY A 28 1.38 -3.86 -1.84
C GLY A 28 2.05 -2.51 -2.09
N ARG A 29 1.97 -1.57 -1.13
CA ARG A 29 2.64 -0.26 -1.21
C ARG A 29 4.16 -0.36 -1.24
N GLN A 30 4.72 -1.39 -0.58
CA GLN A 30 6.16 -1.65 -0.55
C GLN A 30 6.64 -2.53 -1.73
N ASN A 31 5.76 -2.87 -2.69
CA ASN A 31 6.05 -3.79 -3.80
C ASN A 31 6.63 -5.14 -3.36
N MET A 32 6.19 -5.65 -2.21
CA MET A 32 6.60 -6.96 -1.73
C MET A 32 6.00 -8.07 -2.61
N PRO A 33 6.70 -9.19 -2.86
CA PRO A 33 6.14 -10.30 -3.62
C PRO A 33 4.81 -10.79 -3.03
N LEU A 34 3.80 -10.98 -3.89
CA LEU A 34 2.46 -11.42 -3.44
C LEU A 34 2.52 -12.74 -2.68
N GLN A 35 3.34 -13.69 -3.14
CA GLN A 35 3.49 -15.00 -2.49
C GLN A 35 4.10 -14.90 -1.09
N GLU A 36 5.08 -14.01 -0.91
CA GLU A 36 5.69 -13.73 0.40
C GLU A 36 4.69 -13.07 1.34
N THR A 37 3.92 -12.11 0.82
CA THR A 37 2.81 -11.45 1.54
C THR A 37 1.77 -12.47 2.01
N MET A 38 1.40 -13.41 1.14
CA MET A 38 0.46 -14.49 1.48
C MET A 38 1.02 -15.43 2.56
N ALA A 39 2.30 -15.79 2.47
CA ALA A 39 2.97 -16.62 3.47
C ALA A 39 3.00 -15.95 4.86
N MET A 40 3.34 -14.65 4.92
CA MET A 40 3.40 -13.90 6.18
C MET A 40 2.02 -13.67 6.81
N THR A 41 0.98 -13.57 5.98
CA THR A 41 -0.40 -13.35 6.43
C THR A 41 -1.17 -14.64 6.64
N GLY A 42 -0.68 -15.79 6.17
CA GLY A 42 -1.34 -17.09 6.25
C GLY A 42 -2.57 -17.21 5.35
N HIS A 43 -2.60 -16.49 4.22
CA HIS A 43 -3.65 -16.64 3.22
C HIS A 43 -3.38 -17.85 2.31
N ARG A 44 -4.43 -18.63 2.04
CA ARG A 44 -4.36 -19.79 1.13
C ARG A 44 -4.98 -19.52 -0.24
N SER A 45 -5.77 -18.46 -0.37
CA SER A 45 -6.37 -18.02 -1.63
C SER A 45 -5.87 -16.62 -1.99
N MET A 46 -5.59 -16.43 -3.28
CA MET A 46 -5.21 -15.15 -3.87
C MET A 46 -6.40 -14.18 -4.00
N ASP A 47 -7.63 -14.69 -4.10
CA ASP A 47 -8.82 -13.87 -4.39
C ASP A 47 -9.03 -12.78 -3.33
N VAL A 48 -8.83 -13.15 -2.07
CA VAL A 48 -9.00 -12.25 -0.92
C VAL A 48 -7.85 -11.24 -0.81
N VAL A 49 -6.64 -11.63 -1.18
CA VAL A 49 -5.43 -10.81 -0.99
C VAL A 49 -5.26 -9.80 -2.12
N THR A 50 -5.65 -10.17 -3.34
CA THR A 50 -5.42 -9.37 -4.55
C THR A 50 -6.05 -7.99 -4.47
N GLY A 51 -7.24 -7.85 -3.89
CA GLY A 51 -7.93 -6.57 -3.75
C GLY A 51 -7.13 -5.55 -2.92
N TYR A 52 -6.76 -5.94 -1.69
CA TYR A 52 -5.97 -5.09 -0.79
C TYR A 52 -4.56 -4.82 -1.33
N PHE A 53 -3.93 -5.84 -1.93
CA PHE A 53 -2.59 -5.72 -2.49
C PHE A 53 -2.57 -4.72 -3.65
N ARG A 54 -3.52 -4.81 -4.59
CA ARG A 54 -3.65 -3.86 -5.71
C ARG A 54 -3.98 -2.45 -5.22
N ALA A 55 -4.83 -2.31 -4.20
CA ALA A 55 -5.15 -1.01 -3.63
C ALA A 55 -3.89 -0.31 -3.08
N GLY A 56 -3.01 -1.03 -2.39
CA GLY A 56 -1.72 -0.50 -1.92
C GLY A 56 -0.74 -0.20 -3.06
N ALA A 57 -0.58 -1.13 -4.00
CA ALA A 57 0.33 -0.99 -5.14
C ALA A 57 -0.07 0.16 -6.09
N ALA A 58 -1.37 0.41 -6.25
CA ALA A 58 -1.88 1.48 -7.10
C ALA A 58 -1.42 2.87 -6.64
N GLN A 59 -1.31 3.10 -5.32
CA GLN A 59 -0.88 4.39 -4.77
C GLN A 59 0.57 4.74 -5.10
N VAL A 60 1.42 3.73 -5.31
CA VAL A 60 2.85 3.91 -5.59
C VAL A 60 3.23 3.60 -7.04
N SER A 61 2.26 3.22 -7.87
CA SER A 61 2.48 2.89 -9.27
C SER A 61 2.99 4.08 -10.07
N ALA A 62 4.07 3.87 -10.84
CA ALA A 62 4.58 4.87 -11.78
C ALA A 62 3.53 5.26 -12.83
N VAL A 63 2.65 4.33 -13.22
CA VAL A 63 1.54 4.59 -14.16
C VAL A 63 0.50 5.51 -13.51
N ALA A 64 0.19 5.33 -12.22
CA ALA A 64 -0.73 6.21 -11.51
C ALA A 64 -0.17 7.64 -11.41
N ARG A 65 1.16 7.79 -11.30
CA ARG A 65 1.85 9.09 -11.29
C ARG A 65 2.15 9.66 -12.68
N MET A 66 1.92 8.90 -13.75
CA MET A 66 2.20 9.35 -15.12
C MET A 66 1.33 10.54 -15.53
N MET A 67 0.13 10.66 -14.96
CA MET A 67 -0.74 11.83 -15.16
C MET A 67 -0.35 13.04 -14.29
N ASP A 68 0.34 12.82 -13.16
CA ASP A 68 0.86 13.89 -12.30
C ASP A 68 2.05 14.61 -12.94
N SER A 69 2.85 13.91 -13.77
CA SER A 69 3.95 14.50 -14.55
C SER A 69 3.49 15.36 -15.75
N GLY A 70 2.17 15.49 -15.98
CA GLY A 70 1.59 16.17 -17.13
C GLY A 70 1.20 17.64 -16.93
N THR A 71 1.42 18.22 -15.73
CA THR A 71 1.20 19.66 -15.53
C THR A 71 2.56 20.36 -15.43
N PRO A 72 3.08 20.97 -16.51
CA PRO A 72 4.08 22.00 -16.32
C PRO A 72 3.43 23.05 -15.43
N ARG A 73 4.02 23.35 -14.27
CA ARG A 73 3.76 24.63 -13.63
C ARG A 73 4.14 25.68 -14.66
N SER A 74 3.15 26.27 -15.32
CA SER A 74 3.32 27.49 -16.08
C SER A 74 3.56 28.60 -15.07
N ASP A 75 4.78 28.66 -14.53
CA ASP A 75 5.32 29.90 -14.00
C ASP A 75 5.65 30.75 -15.23
N VAL A 76 4.59 31.37 -15.78
CA VAL A 76 4.71 32.42 -16.78
C VAL A 76 5.34 33.61 -16.07
N ASP A 77 6.60 33.82 -16.41
CA ASP A 77 7.30 35.10 -16.32
C ASP A 77 6.58 36.13 -17.22
N GLU A 78 6.05 37.22 -16.65
CA GLU A 78 6.02 38.50 -17.35
C GLU A 78 5.78 39.68 -16.38
N GLY A 79 6.78 40.56 -16.27
CA GLY A 79 6.65 41.83 -15.57
C GLY A 79 7.95 42.60 -15.36
N HIS A 80 8.79 42.74 -16.38
CA HIS A 80 9.70 43.89 -16.53
C HIS A 80 9.03 44.91 -17.46
N PRO A 81 9.28 46.23 -17.37
CA PRO A 81 10.60 46.86 -17.19
C PRO A 81 10.92 47.43 -15.81
#